data_AF-C1L7H0-F1
#
_entry.id   AF-C1L7H0-F1
#
_cell.length_a   1.000
_cell.length_b   1.000
_cell.length_c   1.000
_cell.angle_alpha   90.00
_cell.angle_beta   90.00
_cell.angle_gamma   90.00
#
_symmetry.space_group_name_H-M   'P 1'
#
loop_
_entity.id
_entity.type
_entity.pdbx_description
1 polymer ?
#
loop_
_entity_poly.entity_id
_entity_poly.type
_entity_poly.pdbx_seq_one_letter_code
_entity_poly.pdbx_strand_id
1 'polypeptide(L)'
;MREELLQKFYSLQKRKRLMCSRSTKIREIELKRKIINSVLEIVPMSSPTAGCLHAIESEVNKQDINLRPWKKRKFTKSVVSSNETGSKSCSC
;
A
#
# COMPACT_ATOMS: atom_id res chain seq x y z
N MET A 1 9.17 -15.45 -40.11
CA MET A 1 10.06 -14.27 -39.80
C MET A 1 9.33 -12.93 -39.65
N ARG A 2 8.68 -12.35 -40.68
CA ARG A 2 8.03 -11.01 -40.57
C ARG A 2 6.86 -10.97 -39.58
N GLU A 3 6.01 -11.98 -39.61
CA GLU A 3 4.86 -12.09 -38.70
C GLU A 3 5.27 -12.35 -37.25
N GLU A 4 6.28 -13.19 -37.03
CA GLU A 4 6.88 -13.41 -35.70
C GLU A 4 7.48 -12.13 -35.11
N LEU A 5 8.15 -11.32 -35.95
CA LEU A 5 8.69 -10.01 -35.53
C LEU A 5 7.58 -9.05 -35.11
N LEU A 6 6.48 -9.00 -35.87
CA LEU A 6 5.30 -8.20 -35.51
C LEU A 6 4.69 -8.66 -34.19
N GLN A 7 4.51 -9.97 -34.00
CA GLN A 7 3.96 -10.53 -32.77
C GLN A 7 4.85 -10.24 -31.54
N LYS A 8 6.18 -10.33 -31.70
CA LYS A 8 7.15 -9.96 -30.66
C LYS A 8 7.06 -8.47 -30.33
N PHE A 9 6.97 -7.60 -31.34
CA PHE A 9 6.83 -6.16 -31.14
C PHE A 9 5.55 -5.79 -30.37
N TYR A 10 4.40 -6.37 -30.75
CA TYR A 10 3.14 -6.17 -30.02
C TYR A 10 3.22 -6.63 -28.56
N SER A 11 3.87 -7.77 -28.32
CA SER A 11 4.08 -8.30 -26.97
C SER A 11 4.92 -7.35 -26.11
N LEU A 12 5.98 -6.77 -26.69
CA LEU A 12 6.80 -5.76 -26.03
C LEU A 12 6.04 -4.46 -25.75
N GLN A 13 5.24 -3.97 -26.70
CA GLN A 13 4.39 -2.80 -26.48
C GLN A 13 3.37 -3.03 -25.36
N LYS A 14 2.72 -4.21 -25.34
CA LYS A 14 1.79 -4.58 -24.28
C LYS A 14 2.50 -4.61 -22.92
N ARG A 15 3.70 -5.20 -22.86
CA ARG A 15 4.51 -5.24 -21.65
C ARG A 15 4.92 -3.83 -21.18
N LYS A 16 5.34 -2.95 -22.09
CA LYS A 16 5.64 -1.54 -21.78
C LYS A 16 4.43 -0.85 -21.15
N ARG A 17 3.24 -0.99 -21.75
CA ARG A 17 1.99 -0.41 -21.21
C ARG A 17 1.68 -0.92 -19.81
N LEU A 18 1.82 -2.23 -19.57
CA LEU A 18 1.60 -2.82 -18.24
C LEU A 18 2.58 -2.29 -17.20
N MET A 19 3.87 -2.16 -17.55
CA MET A 19 4.88 -1.60 -16.68
C MET A 19 4.62 -0.13 -16.36
N CYS A 20 4.24 0.68 -17.35
CA CYS A 20 3.86 2.08 -17.15
C CYS A 20 2.65 2.20 -16.22
N SER A 21 1.58 1.44 -16.48
CA SER A 21 0.38 1.43 -15.62
C SER A 21 0.70 1.04 -14.18
N ARG A 22 1.52 0.01 -13.99
CA ARG A 22 1.97 -0.42 -12.66
C ARG A 22 2.80 0.66 -11.95
N SER A 23 3.68 1.35 -12.67
CA SER A 23 4.48 2.46 -12.14
C SER A 23 3.61 3.63 -11.69
N THR A 24 2.61 4.02 -12.49
CA THR A 24 1.65 5.07 -12.14
C THR A 24 0.91 4.72 -10.86
N LYS A 25 0.37 3.50 -10.74
CA LYS A 25 -0.33 3.05 -9.53
C LYS A 25 0.57 3.07 -8.28
N ILE A 26 1.85 2.71 -8.43
CA ILE A 26 2.81 2.78 -7.33
C ILE A 26 2.99 4.23 -6.85
N ARG A 27 3.12 5.17 -7.79
CA ARG A 27 3.28 6.60 -7.47
C ARG A 27 2.04 7.18 -6.79
N GLU A 28 0.84 6.80 -7.24
CA GLU A 28 -0.42 7.20 -6.61
C GLU A 28 -0.51 6.71 -5.16
N ILE A 29 -0.13 5.46 -4.89
CA ILE A 29 -0.10 4.90 -3.53
C ILE A 29 0.89 5.65 -2.65
N GLU A 30 2.08 5.97 -3.17
CA GLU A 30 3.09 6.72 -2.44
C GLU A 30 2.61 8.14 -2.10
N LEU A 31 1.90 8.80 -3.02
CA LEU A 31 1.29 10.10 -2.77
C LEU A 31 0.20 10.03 -1.71
N LYS A 32 -0.71 9.04 -1.79
CA LYS A 32 -1.77 8.85 -0.79
C LYS A 32 -1.19 8.65 0.61
N ARG A 33 -0.14 7.83 0.76
CA ARG A 33 0.54 7.63 2.05
C ARG A 33 1.14 8.92 2.59
N LYS A 34 1.83 9.69 1.74
CA LYS A 34 2.42 10.97 2.16
C LYS A 34 1.34 11.90 2.71
N ILE A 35 0.22 12.04 2.00
CA ILE A 35 -0.91 12.88 2.43
C ILE A 35 -1.47 12.38 3.76
N ILE A 36 -1.77 11.08 3.89
CA ILE A 36 -2.33 10.51 5.12
C ILE A 36 -1.40 10.75 6.31
N ASN A 37 -0.10 10.49 6.14
CA ASN A 37 0.89 10.68 7.20
C ASN A 37 1.00 12.16 7.61
N SER A 38 1.06 13.08 6.64
CA SER A 38 1.09 14.52 6.93
C SER A 38 -0.17 15.00 7.67
N VAL A 39 -1.33 14.40 7.40
CA VAL A 39 -2.57 14.74 8.13
C VAL A 39 -2.56 14.12 9.53
N LEU A 40 -2.11 12.87 9.67
CA LEU A 40 -1.98 12.19 10.97
C LEU A 40 -1.00 12.89 11.92
N GLU A 41 0.01 13.60 11.41
CA GLU A 41 0.92 14.41 12.21
C GLU A 41 0.23 15.60 12.90
N ILE A 42 -0.89 16.08 12.35
CA ILE A 42 -1.58 17.29 12.80
C ILE A 42 -2.87 16.94 13.55
N VAL A 43 -3.50 15.81 13.21
CA VAL A 43 -4.77 15.38 13.80
C VAL A 43 -4.52 14.69 15.15
N PRO A 44 -5.23 15.09 16.24
CA PRO A 44 -5.13 14.41 17.52
C PRO A 44 -5.53 12.94 17.41
N MET A 45 -4.73 12.06 18.01
CA MET A 45 -4.94 10.60 17.95
C MET A 45 -6.27 10.16 18.58
N SER A 46 -6.78 10.91 19.56
CA SER A 46 -8.07 10.66 20.20
C SER A 46 -9.27 11.05 19.33
N SER A 47 -9.05 11.72 18.21
CA SER A 47 -10.13 12.14 17.32
C SER A 47 -10.67 10.97 16.48
N PRO A 48 -11.98 10.95 16.18
CA PRO A 48 -12.55 10.00 15.22
C PRO A 48 -11.86 10.05 13.84
N THR A 49 -11.39 11.24 13.46
CA THR A 49 -10.66 11.49 12.21
C THR A 49 -9.37 10.68 12.12
N ALA A 50 -8.60 10.57 13.22
CA ALA A 50 -7.39 9.74 13.25
C ALA A 50 -7.71 8.26 12.98
N GLY A 51 -8.78 7.74 13.58
CA GLY A 51 -9.26 6.36 13.32
C GLY A 51 -9.63 6.14 11.84
N CYS A 52 -10.35 7.09 11.23
CA CYS A 52 -10.67 7.04 9.80
C CYS A 52 -9.41 7.08 8.93
N LEU A 53 -8.43 7.92 9.26
CA LEU A 53 -7.18 8.04 8.51
C LEU A 53 -6.35 6.76 8.58
N HIS A 54 -6.27 6.09 9.75
CA HIS A 54 -5.61 4.79 9.87
C HIS A 54 -6.33 3.68 9.09
N ALA A 55 -7.66 3.70 9.01
CA ALA A 55 -8.39 2.76 8.17
C ALA A 55 -8.05 2.95 6.68
N ILE A 56 -7.96 4.21 6.22
CA ILE A 56 -7.55 4.54 4.86
C ILE A 56 -6.08 4.13 4.63
N GLU A 57 -5.19 4.39 5.59
CA GLU A 57 -3.78 4.00 5.53
C GLU A 57 -3.63 2.49 5.35
N SER A 58 -4.38 1.70 6.14
CA SER A 58 -4.41 0.24 6.05
C SER A 58 -4.84 -0.24 4.67
N GLU A 59 -5.87 0.38 4.09
CA GLU A 59 -6.36 0.02 2.76
C GLU A 59 -5.36 0.37 1.65
N VAL A 60 -4.77 1.57 1.70
CA VAL A 60 -3.66 1.97 0.80
C VAL A 60 -2.48 1.01 0.95
N ASN A 61 -2.24 0.49 2.16
CA ASN A 61 -1.17 -0.46 2.39
C ASN A 61 -1.46 -1.86 1.82
N LYS A 62 -2.70 -2.35 1.88
CA LYS A 62 -3.10 -3.58 1.18
C LYS A 62 -2.91 -3.44 -0.34
N GLN A 63 -3.32 -2.30 -0.91
CA GLN A 63 -3.11 -2.02 -2.34
C GLN A 63 -1.62 -2.07 -2.71
N ASP A 64 -0.75 -1.52 -1.85
CA ASP A 64 0.69 -1.56 -2.07
C ASP A 64 1.27 -2.96 -1.99
N ILE A 65 0.79 -3.80 -1.07
CA ILE A 65 1.23 -5.20 -0.95
C ILE A 65 0.79 -5.99 -2.19
N ASN A 66 -0.43 -5.78 -2.68
CA ASN A 66 -0.92 -6.43 -3.90
C ASN A 66 -0.06 -6.07 -5.12
N LEU A 67 0.40 -4.81 -5.21
CA LEU A 67 1.32 -4.40 -6.26
C LEU A 67 2.75 -4.87 -5.99
N ARG A 68 3.24 -4.81 -4.75
CA ARG A 68 4.62 -5.10 -4.36
C ARG A 68 4.63 -6.16 -3.23
N PRO A 69 4.41 -7.46 -3.53
CA PRO A 69 4.24 -8.50 -2.52
C PRO A 69 5.43 -8.64 -1.56
N TRP A 70 6.64 -8.32 -2.01
CA TRP A 70 7.84 -8.32 -1.17
C TRP A 70 7.77 -7.33 0.01
N LYS A 71 6.88 -6.32 -0.03
CA LYS A 71 6.63 -5.40 1.10
C LYS A 71 5.80 -6.02 2.23
N LYS A 72 5.14 -7.18 2.02
CA LYS A 72 4.30 -7.85 3.03
C LYS A 72 5.01 -8.06 4.37
N ARG A 73 6.31 -8.43 4.32
CA ARG A 73 7.14 -8.67 5.52
C ARG A 73 7.32 -7.44 6.42
N LYS A 74 7.22 -6.22 5.88
CA LYS A 74 7.32 -4.98 6.67
C LYS A 74 6.00 -4.64 7.36
N PHE A 75 4.88 -4.99 6.75
CA PHE A 75 3.55 -4.71 7.30
C PHE A 75 3.19 -5.59 8.48
N THR A 76 3.53 -6.88 8.44
CA THR A 76 3.22 -7.82 9.53
C THR A 76 3.90 -7.46 10.86
N LYS A 77 5.05 -6.78 10.86
CA LYS A 77 5.69 -6.30 12.11
C LYS A 77 4.92 -5.17 12.79
N SER A 78 4.28 -4.29 12.02
CA SER A 78 3.54 -3.14 12.55
C SER A 78 2.18 -3.55 13.15
N VAL A 79 1.51 -4.54 12.56
CA VAL A 79 0.24 -5.08 13.08
C VAL A 79 0.46 -5.84 14.40
N VAL A 80 1.54 -6.62 14.52
CA VAL A 80 1.86 -7.34 15.76
C VAL A 80 2.17 -6.38 16.91
N SER A 81 2.89 -5.28 16.63
CA SER A 81 3.19 -4.25 17.64
C SER A 81 1.96 -3.50 18.16
N SER A 82 0.85 -3.49 17.43
CA SER A 82 -0.40 -2.82 17.85
C SER A 82 -1.32 -3.74 18.67
N ASN A 83 -1.04 -5.05 18.71
CA ASN A 83 -1.81 -6.03 19.46
C ASN A 83 -1.24 -6.34 20.86
N GLU A 84 -0.01 -5.91 21.17
CA GLU A 84 0.60 -6.15 22.49
C GLU A 84 0.24 -5.10 23.55
N THR A 85 -0.48 -4.04 23.20
CA THR A 85 -0.98 -3.05 24.18
C THR A 85 -2.41 -3.33 24.69
N GLY A 86 -2.98 -4.50 24.37
CA GLY A 86 -4.38 -4.84 24.67
C GLY A 86 -4.58 -6.08 25.56
N SER A 87 -3.61 -6.48 26.38
CA SER A 87 -3.79 -7.61 27.30
C SER A 87 -3.11 -7.38 28.66
N LYS A 88 -3.51 -6.32 29.36
CA LYS A 88 -3.49 -6.37 30.83
C LYS A 88 -4.80 -6.99 31.29
N SER A 89 -4.72 -8.29 31.52
CA SER A 89 -5.64 -9.07 32.36
C SER A 89 -6.06 -8.28 33.59
N CYS A 90 -7.36 -7.98 33.72
CA CYS A 90 -7.98 -7.86 35.03
C CYS A 90 -8.11 -9.29 35.57
N SER A 91 -7.37 -9.59 36.62
CA SER A 91 -7.60 -10.73 37.49
C SER A 91 -7.84 -10.17 38.88
N CYS A 92 -9.05 -10.44 39.40
CA CYS A 92 -9.57 -10.29 40.77
C CYS A 92 -8.98 -9.20 41.67
#